data_AF-A0A937WMH8-F1
#
_entry.id   AF-A0A937WMH8-F1
#
_cell.length_a   1.000
_cell.length_b   1.000
_cell.length_c   1.000
_cell.angle_alpha   90.00
_cell.angle_beta   90.00
_cell.angle_gamma   90.00
#
_symmetry.space_group_name_H-M   'P 1'
#
loop_
_entity.id
_entity.type
_entity.pdbx_description
1 polymer ?
#
loop_
_entity_poly.entity_id
_entity_poly.type
_entity_poly.pdbx_seq_one_letter_code
_entity_poly.pdbx_strand_id
1 'polypeptide(L)'
;MKRSKRLEEIFKKIAELEKESPYNFCDCWCKRCVHEKQIRCTLYKDELERKITCIAYGRDEDDPEITKAVMDAQYKELDEKFSEHMDKFGIDLDNPDIDEDELDEEHLIDFNNLPKDIQKHIRFVENNSLPATAEQYRKKAHEFLKEAFYKKEKKYAGLSYDFQTVSWYHTLLSAKLQRALAGFHEPAFENDFSLCDAVTQFEICKKAIKESINALRKIDLSLPAYHLKILELLTLLGNIHSRIEALEESI
;
A
#
# COMPACT_ATOMS: atom_id res chain seq x y z
N MET A 1 -12.75 19.15 12.79
CA MET A 1 -12.89 18.58 14.15
C MET A 1 -11.56 18.66 14.88
N LYS A 2 -11.57 18.76 16.21
CA LYS A 2 -10.35 18.82 17.02
C LYS A 2 -9.86 17.38 17.25
N ARG A 3 -8.58 17.10 16.97
CA ARG A 3 -7.97 15.77 17.17
C ARG A 3 -7.98 15.43 18.66
N SER A 4 -8.07 14.13 18.99
CA SER A 4 -7.89 13.68 20.37
C SER A 4 -6.45 13.92 20.82
N LYS A 5 -6.24 14.04 22.14
CA LYS A 5 -4.89 14.21 22.70
C LYS A 5 -3.98 13.03 22.34
N ARG A 6 -4.52 11.81 22.34
CA ARG A 6 -3.79 10.59 21.98
C ARG A 6 -3.35 10.62 20.51
N LEU A 7 -4.25 11.01 19.62
CA LEU A 7 -3.93 11.14 18.20
C LEU A 7 -2.85 12.21 17.96
N GLU A 8 -2.87 13.32 18.70
CA GLU A 8 -1.80 14.33 18.65
C GLU A 8 -0.44 13.78 19.11
N GLU A 9 -0.41 12.94 20.15
CA GLU A 9 0.81 12.27 20.62
C GLU A 9 1.36 11.28 19.58
N ILE A 10 0.49 10.51 18.92
CA ILE A 10 0.86 9.62 17.82
C ILE A 10 1.49 10.41 16.66
N PHE A 11 0.91 11.55 16.27
CA PHE A 11 1.49 12.39 15.22
C PHE A 11 2.88 12.91 15.55
N LYS A 12 3.18 13.18 16.82
CA LYS A 12 4.53 13.58 17.25
C LYS A 12 5.51 12.42 17.09
N LYS A 13 5.15 11.21 17.52
CA LYS A 13 5.96 9.99 17.35
C LYS A 13 6.22 9.69 15.86
N ILE A 14 5.19 9.79 15.02
CA ILE A 14 5.31 9.61 13.56
C ILE A 14 6.34 10.57 12.96
N ALA A 15 6.31 11.85 13.36
CA ALA A 15 7.25 12.86 12.85
C ALA A 15 8.71 12.58 13.24
N GLU A 16 8.94 11.87 14.34
CA GLU A 16 10.27 11.40 14.75
C GLU A 16 10.70 10.21 13.89
N LEU A 17 9.86 9.18 13.78
CA LEU A 17 10.13 7.97 12.98
C LEU A 17 10.35 8.27 11.49
N GLU A 18 9.61 9.23 10.93
CA GLU A 18 9.76 9.65 9.53
C GLU A 18 11.15 10.25 9.23
N LYS A 19 11.84 10.80 10.25
CA LYS A 19 13.20 11.32 10.07
C LYS A 19 14.20 10.21 9.81
N GLU A 20 14.02 9.06 10.45
CA GLU A 20 14.92 7.92 10.38
C GLU A 20 14.62 7.04 9.16
N SER A 21 13.35 6.72 8.95
CA SER A 21 12.93 5.75 7.93
C SER A 21 11.77 6.26 7.07
N PRO A 22 11.97 7.32 6.26
CA PRO A 22 10.87 7.99 5.53
C PRO A 22 10.14 7.09 4.54
N TYR A 23 10.77 6.01 4.08
CA TYR A 23 10.17 5.05 3.14
C TYR A 23 8.98 4.30 3.74
N ASN A 24 8.95 4.07 5.07
CA ASN A 24 7.81 3.45 5.75
C ASN A 24 6.56 4.34 5.76
N PHE A 25 6.74 5.65 5.52
CA PHE A 25 5.72 6.69 5.60
C PHE A 25 5.36 7.28 4.22
N CYS A 26 5.68 6.57 3.13
CA CYS A 26 5.49 7.07 1.76
C CYS A 26 4.49 6.26 0.92
N ASP A 27 4.03 6.89 -0.16
CA ASP A 27 3.20 6.33 -1.21
C ASP A 27 4.01 5.70 -2.37
N CYS A 28 5.33 5.57 -2.17
CA CYS A 28 6.31 5.07 -3.12
C CYS A 28 6.36 5.82 -4.47
N TRP A 29 5.74 7.00 -4.58
CA TRP A 29 5.82 7.79 -5.81
C TRP A 29 7.02 8.74 -5.77
N CYS A 30 8.23 8.17 -5.81
CA CYS A 30 9.47 8.90 -5.53
C CYS A 30 9.70 10.14 -6.42
N LYS A 31 9.22 10.13 -7.67
CA LYS A 31 9.27 11.28 -8.60
C LYS A 31 8.58 12.54 -8.06
N ARG A 32 7.67 12.40 -7.08
CA ARG A 32 6.95 13.51 -6.43
C ARG A 32 7.52 13.89 -5.06
N CYS A 33 8.52 13.16 -4.57
CA CYS A 33 9.13 13.47 -3.28
C CYS A 33 10.01 14.73 -3.38
N VAL A 34 10.02 15.53 -2.31
CA VAL A 34 10.96 16.64 -2.17
C VAL A 34 12.38 16.10 -2.03
N HIS A 35 13.34 16.85 -2.57
CA HIS A 35 14.74 16.43 -2.65
C HIS A 35 15.33 16.07 -1.27
N GLU A 36 15.01 16.85 -0.25
CA GLU A 36 15.45 16.64 1.14
C GLU A 36 15.02 15.27 1.71
N LYS A 37 13.87 14.72 1.27
CA LYS A 37 13.43 13.37 1.64
C LYS A 37 14.13 12.31 0.79
N GLN A 38 14.33 12.57 -0.50
CA GLN A 38 14.99 11.63 -1.42
C GLN A 38 16.42 11.29 -0.98
N ILE A 39 17.22 12.29 -0.55
CA ILE A 39 18.63 12.09 -0.15
C ILE A 39 18.83 11.18 1.08
N ARG A 40 17.76 10.92 1.84
CA ARG A 40 17.77 10.06 3.04
C ARG A 40 16.88 8.82 2.90
N CYS A 41 16.20 8.66 1.76
CA CYS A 41 15.30 7.54 1.51
C CYS A 41 16.06 6.39 0.86
N THR A 42 16.19 5.26 1.55
CA THR A 42 16.88 4.07 1.02
C THR A 42 16.24 3.58 -0.28
N LEU A 43 14.90 3.46 -0.32
CA LEU A 43 14.17 3.06 -1.53
C LEU A 43 14.53 3.92 -2.75
N TYR A 44 14.60 5.24 -2.58
CA TYR A 44 14.96 6.14 -3.69
C TYR A 44 16.42 5.96 -4.12
N LYS A 45 17.33 5.76 -3.16
CA LYS A 45 18.75 5.54 -3.45
C LYS A 45 18.94 4.25 -4.23
N ASP A 46 18.28 3.17 -3.82
CA ASP A 46 18.35 1.86 -4.48
C ASP A 46 17.78 1.94 -5.91
N GLU A 47 16.63 2.60 -6.10
CA GLU A 47 16.06 2.85 -7.43
C GLU A 47 17.01 3.69 -8.32
N LEU A 48 17.63 4.72 -7.75
CA LEU A 48 18.57 5.58 -8.48
C LEU A 48 19.85 4.84 -8.86
N GLU A 49 20.40 4.04 -7.95
CA GLU A 49 21.58 3.22 -8.19
C GLU A 49 21.32 2.18 -9.29
N ARG A 50 20.17 1.51 -9.24
CA ARG A 50 19.72 0.61 -10.32
C ARG A 50 19.67 1.33 -11.66
N LYS A 51 19.05 2.50 -11.70
CA LYS A 51 18.92 3.29 -12.92
C LYS A 51 20.29 3.70 -13.50
N ILE A 52 21.19 4.19 -12.64
CA ILE A 52 22.56 4.55 -13.04
C ILE A 52 23.29 3.32 -13.58
N THR A 53 23.12 2.17 -12.94
CA THR A 53 23.73 0.90 -13.35
C THR A 53 23.23 0.48 -14.73
N CYS A 54 21.92 0.48 -14.99
CA CYS A 54 21.36 0.18 -16.30
C CYS A 54 21.92 1.11 -17.39
N ILE A 55 21.97 2.42 -17.12
CA ILE A 55 22.54 3.42 -18.05
C ILE A 55 24.01 3.13 -18.34
N ALA A 56 24.82 2.84 -17.30
CA ALA A 56 26.25 2.56 -17.46
C ALA A 56 26.52 1.33 -18.34
N TYR A 57 25.63 0.33 -18.29
CA TYR A 57 25.71 -0.87 -19.13
C TYR A 57 24.94 -0.76 -20.46
N GLY A 58 24.40 0.42 -20.80
CA GLY A 58 23.64 0.63 -22.03
C GLY A 58 22.33 -0.17 -22.09
N ARG A 59 21.77 -0.53 -20.93
CA ARG A 59 20.52 -1.28 -20.79
C ARG A 59 19.35 -0.33 -20.59
N ASP A 60 18.22 -0.67 -21.18
CA ASP A 60 16.96 -0.01 -20.88
C ASP A 60 16.37 -0.58 -19.58
N GLU A 61 16.02 0.31 -18.64
CA GLU A 61 15.42 -0.09 -17.36
C GLU A 61 13.99 -0.59 -17.54
N ASP A 62 13.28 -0.08 -18.55
CA ASP A 62 11.90 -0.48 -18.87
C ASP A 62 11.85 -1.75 -19.75
N ASP A 63 13.00 -2.35 -20.06
CA ASP A 63 13.07 -3.63 -20.74
C ASP A 63 12.51 -4.75 -19.82
N PRO A 64 11.53 -5.53 -20.28
CA PRO A 64 10.91 -6.59 -19.47
C PRO A 64 11.89 -7.66 -18.97
N GLU A 65 12.92 -8.00 -19.74
CA GLU A 65 13.91 -9.01 -19.35
C GLU A 65 14.85 -8.48 -18.26
N ILE A 66 15.27 -7.21 -18.39
CA ILE A 66 16.09 -6.54 -17.36
C ILE A 66 15.28 -6.35 -16.08
N THR A 67 14.04 -5.90 -16.19
CA THR A 67 13.11 -5.77 -15.05
C THR A 67 12.95 -7.10 -14.33
N LYS A 68 12.69 -8.18 -15.08
CA LYS A 68 12.56 -9.51 -14.51
C LYS A 68 13.84 -9.97 -13.82
N ALA A 69 14.99 -9.82 -14.46
CA ALA A 69 16.27 -10.22 -13.88
C ALA A 69 16.60 -9.48 -12.57
N VAL A 70 16.27 -8.18 -12.50
CA VAL A 70 16.41 -7.41 -11.26
C VAL A 70 15.46 -7.92 -10.17
N MET A 71 14.20 -8.18 -10.50
CA MET A 71 13.23 -8.72 -9.55
C MET A 71 13.69 -10.09 -9.03
N ASP A 72 14.11 -10.99 -9.92
CA ASP A 72 14.61 -12.32 -9.57
C ASP A 72 15.82 -12.23 -8.62
N ALA A 73 16.75 -11.30 -8.87
CA ALA A 73 17.90 -11.07 -7.98
C ALA A 73 17.49 -10.56 -6.59
N GLN A 74 16.53 -9.62 -6.53
CA GLN A 74 16.01 -9.12 -5.26
C GLN A 74 15.27 -10.20 -4.47
N TYR A 75 14.49 -11.06 -5.13
CA TYR A 75 13.85 -12.19 -4.49
C TYR A 75 14.86 -13.20 -3.97
N LYS A 76 15.93 -13.48 -4.72
CA LYS A 76 16.99 -14.39 -4.27
C LYS A 76 17.69 -13.89 -3.01
N GLU A 77 18.06 -12.61 -2.96
CA GLU A 77 18.65 -12.02 -1.75
C GLU A 77 17.68 -12.05 -0.56
N LEU A 78 16.39 -11.89 -0.84
CA LEU A 78 15.33 -12.02 0.15
C LEU A 78 15.24 -13.46 0.68
N ASP A 79 15.25 -14.47 -0.20
CA ASP A 79 15.21 -15.89 0.15
C ASP A 79 16.41 -16.30 1.01
N GLU A 80 17.62 -15.81 0.67
CA GLU A 80 18.83 -16.03 1.46
C GLU A 80 18.70 -15.44 2.88
N LYS A 81 18.21 -14.20 2.99
CA LYS A 81 17.95 -13.55 4.29
C LYS A 81 16.81 -14.20 5.08
N PHE A 82 15.77 -14.66 4.40
CA PHE A 82 14.69 -15.41 5.03
C PHE A 82 15.21 -16.72 5.59
N SER A 83 16.04 -17.45 4.83
CA SER A 83 16.67 -18.68 5.28
C SER A 83 17.53 -18.45 6.54
N GLU A 84 18.35 -17.40 6.57
CA GLU A 84 19.12 -17.03 7.76
C GLU A 84 18.23 -16.69 8.97
N HIS A 85 17.11 -16.00 8.74
CA HIS A 85 16.14 -15.69 9.78
C HIS A 85 15.38 -16.93 10.25
N MET A 86 15.05 -17.83 9.34
CA MET A 86 14.39 -19.11 9.60
C MET A 86 15.26 -20.01 10.47
N ASP A 87 16.54 -20.17 10.12
CA ASP A 87 17.53 -20.88 10.94
C ASP A 87 17.62 -20.26 12.35
N LYS A 88 17.66 -18.93 12.42
CA LYS A 88 17.73 -18.20 13.69
C LYS A 88 16.48 -18.38 14.57
N PHE A 89 15.30 -18.53 13.98
CA PHE A 89 14.05 -18.75 14.70
C PHE A 89 13.63 -20.22 14.77
N GLY A 90 14.42 -21.13 14.22
CA GLY A 90 14.14 -22.58 14.19
C GLY A 90 12.91 -22.94 13.37
N ILE A 91 12.62 -22.18 12.30
CA ILE A 91 11.50 -22.44 11.38
C ILE A 91 12.05 -23.26 10.22
N ASP A 92 11.70 -24.53 10.14
CA ASP A 92 12.13 -25.43 9.07
C ASP A 92 10.99 -25.59 8.04
N LEU A 93 11.13 -24.95 6.87
CA LEU A 93 10.19 -25.12 5.74
C LEU A 93 10.59 -26.28 4.81
N ASP A 94 11.83 -26.76 4.91
CA ASP A 94 12.35 -27.90 4.14
C ASP A 94 12.15 -29.22 4.88
N ASN A 95 11.41 -29.20 6.01
CA ASN A 95 11.01 -30.40 6.71
C ASN A 95 10.16 -31.26 5.74
N PRO A 96 10.67 -32.43 5.30
CA PRO A 96 9.97 -33.30 4.36
C PRO A 96 8.71 -33.95 4.96
N ASP A 97 8.41 -33.71 6.25
CA ASP A 97 7.10 -34.03 6.87
C ASP A 97 6.02 -32.96 6.58
N ILE A 98 6.31 -31.93 5.76
CA ILE A 98 5.31 -31.00 5.22
C ILE A 98 5.20 -31.28 3.72
N ASP A 99 4.54 -32.38 3.37
CA ASP A 99 4.13 -32.64 2.00
C ASP A 99 3.05 -31.60 1.62
N GLU A 100 3.12 -30.94 0.46
CA GLU A 100 2.06 -30.01 0.02
C GLU A 100 0.70 -30.72 -0.12
N ASP A 101 0.73 -32.04 -0.33
CA ASP A 101 -0.43 -32.94 -0.35
C ASP A 101 -0.78 -33.50 1.06
N GLU A 102 0.10 -33.35 2.07
CA GLU A 102 -0.13 -33.59 3.52
C GLU A 102 -0.27 -32.26 4.32
N LEU A 103 -0.65 -31.16 3.65
CA LEU A 103 -1.45 -30.13 4.30
C LEU A 103 -2.84 -30.73 4.60
N ASP A 104 -2.86 -31.79 5.40
CA ASP A 104 -4.04 -32.31 6.05
C ASP A 104 -4.74 -31.11 6.69
N GLU A 105 -6.08 -31.15 6.73
CA GLU A 105 -6.90 -30.16 7.43
C GLU A 105 -6.42 -29.92 8.90
N GLU A 106 -5.56 -30.80 9.42
CA GLU A 106 -4.88 -30.77 10.72
C GLU A 106 -3.75 -29.72 10.86
N HIS A 107 -3.12 -29.27 9.76
CA HIS A 107 -2.10 -28.20 9.76
C HIS A 107 -2.63 -26.82 9.37
N LEU A 108 -3.91 -26.72 8.97
CA LEU A 108 -4.60 -25.44 8.97
C LEU A 108 -4.65 -24.95 10.42
N ILE A 109 -4.09 -23.76 10.67
CA ILE A 109 -4.24 -23.10 11.96
C ILE A 109 -5.73 -22.90 12.18
N ASP A 110 -6.35 -23.77 12.98
CA ASP A 110 -7.75 -23.63 13.34
C ASP A 110 -7.91 -22.27 14.03
N PHE A 111 -8.68 -21.40 13.39
CA PHE A 111 -9.01 -20.09 13.92
C PHE A 111 -9.44 -20.18 15.39
N ASN A 112 -10.17 -21.23 15.76
CA ASN A 112 -10.67 -21.43 17.12
C ASN A 112 -9.56 -21.75 18.14
N ASN A 113 -8.41 -22.26 17.67
CA ASN A 113 -7.23 -22.57 18.49
C ASN A 113 -6.29 -21.38 18.67
N LEU A 114 -6.47 -20.29 17.91
CA LEU A 114 -5.69 -19.06 18.10
C LEU A 114 -6.00 -18.40 19.46
N PRO A 115 -5.06 -17.65 20.07
CA PRO A 115 -5.34 -16.80 21.21
C PRO A 115 -6.54 -15.88 20.96
N LYS A 116 -7.42 -15.72 21.96
CA LYS A 116 -8.68 -14.93 21.82
C LYS A 116 -8.45 -13.52 21.30
N ASP A 117 -7.34 -12.87 21.66
CA ASP A 117 -7.06 -11.52 21.21
C ASP A 117 -6.61 -11.47 19.75
N ILE A 118 -5.92 -12.51 19.26
CA ILE A 118 -5.62 -12.69 17.83
C ILE A 118 -6.91 -12.97 17.05
N GLN A 119 -7.79 -13.83 17.57
CA GLN A 119 -9.11 -14.08 16.95
C GLN A 119 -9.94 -12.80 16.82
N LYS A 120 -10.01 -12.00 17.89
CA LYS A 120 -10.69 -10.70 17.85
C LYS A 120 -10.07 -9.76 16.81
N HIS A 121 -8.74 -9.74 16.73
CA HIS A 121 -8.01 -8.94 15.76
C HIS A 121 -8.37 -9.32 14.31
N ILE A 122 -8.25 -10.60 13.97
CA ILE A 122 -8.61 -11.11 12.63
C ILE A 122 -10.07 -10.78 12.30
N ARG A 123 -11.00 -11.06 13.22
CA ARG A 123 -12.42 -10.74 13.04
C ARG A 123 -12.66 -9.24 12.86
N PHE A 124 -11.92 -8.37 13.54
CA PHE A 124 -12.04 -6.93 13.35
C PHE A 124 -11.66 -6.54 11.92
N VAL A 125 -10.53 -7.05 11.41
CA VAL A 125 -10.06 -6.74 10.05
C VAL A 125 -11.02 -7.28 9.00
N GLU A 126 -11.47 -8.54 9.14
CA GLU A 126 -12.38 -9.19 8.20
C GLU A 126 -13.78 -8.58 8.17
N ASN A 127 -14.32 -8.20 9.34
CA ASN A 127 -15.63 -7.58 9.42
C ASN A 127 -15.60 -6.07 9.11
N ASN A 128 -14.42 -5.47 8.96
CA ASN A 128 -14.33 -4.09 8.55
C ASN A 128 -14.77 -3.95 7.09
N SER A 129 -15.58 -2.94 6.80
CA SER A 129 -16.10 -2.71 5.45
C SER A 129 -15.13 -1.95 4.55
N LEU A 130 -14.05 -1.37 5.09
CA LEU A 130 -13.02 -0.64 4.33
C LEU A 130 -12.33 -1.50 3.26
N PRO A 131 -11.81 -2.72 3.55
CA PRO A 131 -11.17 -3.56 2.53
C PRO A 131 -12.11 -3.87 1.36
N ALA A 132 -13.36 -4.24 1.65
CA ALA A 132 -14.35 -4.52 0.61
C ALA A 132 -14.63 -3.28 -0.27
N THR A 133 -14.79 -2.09 0.34
CA THR A 133 -15.01 -0.85 -0.42
C THR A 133 -13.77 -0.43 -1.22
N ALA A 134 -12.57 -0.59 -0.66
CA ALA A 134 -11.31 -0.32 -1.37
C ALA A 134 -11.10 -1.26 -2.56
N GLU A 135 -11.46 -2.53 -2.42
CA GLU A 135 -11.39 -3.51 -3.49
C GLU A 135 -12.40 -3.21 -4.62
N GLN A 136 -13.62 -2.77 -4.26
CA GLN A 136 -14.58 -2.28 -5.26
C GLN A 136 -14.04 -1.07 -6.03
N TYR A 137 -13.44 -0.10 -5.33
CA TYR A 137 -12.78 1.05 -5.96
C TYR A 137 -11.66 0.59 -6.88
N ARG A 138 -10.76 -0.30 -6.43
CA ARG A 138 -9.65 -0.83 -7.23
C ARG A 138 -10.15 -1.45 -8.54
N LYS A 139 -11.13 -2.35 -8.46
CA LYS A 139 -11.69 -3.03 -9.66
C LYS A 139 -12.30 -2.03 -10.63
N LYS A 140 -13.18 -1.15 -10.17
CA LYS A 140 -13.88 -0.17 -11.01
C LYS A 140 -12.92 0.86 -11.61
N ALA A 141 -11.93 1.31 -10.84
CA ALA A 141 -10.92 2.24 -11.33
C ALA A 141 -10.05 1.58 -12.40
N HIS A 142 -9.67 0.31 -12.21
CA HIS A 142 -8.91 -0.44 -13.21
C HIS A 142 -9.69 -0.60 -14.53
N GLU A 143 -10.98 -0.96 -14.45
CA GLU A 143 -11.87 -1.05 -15.62
C GLU A 143 -11.97 0.30 -16.35
N PHE A 144 -12.20 1.38 -15.61
CA PHE A 144 -12.20 2.74 -16.16
C PHE A 144 -10.88 3.09 -16.86
N LEU A 145 -9.73 2.83 -16.24
CA LEU A 145 -8.41 3.12 -16.80
C LEU A 145 -8.13 2.29 -18.06
N LYS A 146 -8.55 1.02 -18.09
CA LYS A 146 -8.42 0.14 -19.25
C LYS A 146 -9.18 0.68 -20.46
N GLU A 147 -10.36 1.22 -20.25
CA GLU A 147 -11.19 1.79 -21.31
C GLU A 147 -10.75 3.19 -21.74
N ALA A 148 -10.42 4.05 -20.79
CA ALA A 148 -10.18 5.47 -21.00
C ALA A 148 -8.71 5.81 -21.31
N PHE A 149 -7.75 5.05 -20.77
CA PHE A 149 -6.35 5.47 -20.72
C PHE A 149 -5.35 4.48 -21.31
N TYR A 150 -5.26 3.22 -20.84
CA TYR A 150 -4.11 2.34 -21.15
C TYR A 150 -3.84 2.11 -22.64
N LYS A 151 -4.89 2.04 -23.47
CA LYS A 151 -4.75 1.90 -24.93
C LYS A 151 -4.80 3.23 -25.70
N LYS A 152 -5.01 4.35 -25.00
CA LYS A 152 -5.31 5.68 -25.55
C LYS A 152 -4.42 6.77 -24.95
N GLU A 153 -3.33 6.44 -24.27
CA GLU A 153 -2.50 7.38 -23.52
C GLU A 153 -2.09 8.61 -24.36
N LYS A 154 -1.62 8.38 -25.60
CA LYS A 154 -1.22 9.46 -26.52
C LYS A 154 -2.36 10.41 -26.91
N LYS A 155 -3.63 9.97 -26.81
CA LYS A 155 -4.81 10.77 -27.15
C LYS A 155 -5.10 11.85 -26.12
N TYR A 156 -4.68 11.65 -24.87
CA TYR A 156 -5.02 12.52 -23.75
C TYR A 156 -3.78 13.10 -23.08
N ALA A 157 -2.82 13.59 -23.89
CA ALA A 157 -1.55 14.15 -23.39
C ALA A 157 -1.77 15.23 -22.31
N GLY A 158 -2.80 16.07 -22.44
CA GLY A 158 -3.15 17.09 -21.44
C GLY A 158 -3.70 16.57 -20.11
N LEU A 159 -4.08 15.29 -20.02
CA LEU A 159 -4.60 14.62 -18.81
C LEU A 159 -3.71 13.46 -18.36
N SER A 160 -2.56 13.25 -18.98
CA SER A 160 -1.68 12.10 -18.70
C SER A 160 -1.34 12.01 -17.21
N TYR A 161 -1.02 13.14 -16.58
CA TYR A 161 -0.73 13.21 -15.15
C TYR A 161 -1.93 12.82 -14.27
N ASP A 162 -3.15 13.27 -14.61
CA ASP A 162 -4.34 12.96 -13.85
C ASP A 162 -4.67 11.46 -13.97
N PHE A 163 -4.56 10.88 -15.17
CA PHE A 163 -4.74 9.44 -15.37
C PHE A 163 -3.68 8.60 -14.65
N GLN A 164 -2.41 9.00 -14.72
CA GLN A 164 -1.34 8.36 -13.95
C GLN A 164 -1.61 8.44 -12.46
N THR A 165 -2.20 9.54 -11.98
CA THR A 165 -2.56 9.70 -10.55
C THR A 165 -3.58 8.64 -10.13
N VAL A 166 -4.66 8.49 -10.88
CA VAL A 166 -5.66 7.45 -10.62
C VAL A 166 -5.05 6.04 -10.77
N SER A 167 -4.22 5.83 -11.80
CA SER A 167 -3.55 4.55 -12.04
C SER A 167 -2.57 4.18 -10.92
N TRP A 168 -1.91 5.14 -10.28
CA TRP A 168 -1.02 4.85 -9.16
C TRP A 168 -1.80 4.48 -7.90
N TYR A 169 -2.81 5.28 -7.56
CA TYR A 169 -3.48 5.16 -6.26
C TYR A 169 -4.56 4.08 -6.20
N HIS A 170 -5.10 3.61 -7.33
CA HIS A 170 -6.16 2.60 -7.31
C HIS A 170 -5.72 1.26 -6.72
N THR A 171 -4.48 0.84 -6.92
CA THR A 171 -3.92 -0.37 -6.29
C THR A 171 -3.36 -0.09 -4.90
N LEU A 172 -2.79 1.10 -4.68
CA LEU A 172 -2.19 1.49 -3.40
C LEU A 172 -3.19 1.46 -2.24
N LEU A 173 -4.39 2.01 -2.44
CA LEU A 173 -5.38 2.15 -1.36
C LEU A 173 -5.74 0.83 -0.69
N SER A 174 -5.95 -0.24 -1.47
CA SER A 174 -6.32 -1.56 -0.93
C SER A 174 -5.23 -2.09 0.00
N ALA A 175 -3.97 -2.12 -0.48
CA ALA A 175 -2.83 -2.61 0.29
C ALA A 175 -2.57 -1.79 1.56
N LYS A 176 -2.63 -0.46 1.45
CA LYS A 176 -2.37 0.45 2.58
C LYS A 176 -3.46 0.39 3.65
N LEU A 177 -4.73 0.28 3.26
CA LEU A 177 -5.84 0.13 4.20
C LEU A 177 -5.77 -1.21 4.96
N GLN A 178 -5.42 -2.29 4.29
CA GLN A 178 -5.28 -3.60 4.93
C GLN A 178 -4.18 -3.58 6.01
N ARG A 179 -3.02 -2.99 5.69
CA ARG A 179 -1.93 -2.76 6.66
C ARG A 179 -2.37 -1.84 7.80
N ALA A 180 -3.10 -0.77 7.50
CA ALA A 180 -3.59 0.15 8.52
C ALA A 180 -4.50 -0.54 9.53
N LEU A 181 -5.44 -1.35 9.07
CA LEU A 181 -6.37 -2.08 9.94
C LEU A 181 -5.67 -3.14 10.79
N ALA A 182 -4.66 -3.81 10.23
CA ALA A 182 -3.81 -4.74 10.97
C ALA A 182 -3.09 -4.02 12.13
N GLY A 183 -2.48 -2.86 11.89
CA GLY A 183 -1.82 -2.09 12.96
C GLY A 183 -2.80 -1.44 13.95
N PHE A 184 -4.01 -1.08 13.51
CA PHE A 184 -4.99 -0.33 14.31
C PHE A 184 -5.57 -1.14 15.47
N HIS A 185 -5.81 -2.43 15.24
CA HIS A 185 -6.41 -3.34 16.22
C HIS A 185 -5.40 -4.37 16.74
N GLU A 186 -4.10 -4.20 16.47
CA GLU A 186 -3.07 -5.09 17.02
C GLU A 186 -3.11 -4.97 18.55
N PRO A 187 -3.07 -6.09 19.30
CA PRO A 187 -2.99 -6.04 20.76
C PRO A 187 -1.83 -5.12 21.14
N ALA A 188 -2.10 -4.14 22.00
CA ALA A 188 -1.14 -3.09 22.32
C ALA A 188 0.18 -3.70 22.83
N PHE A 189 1.19 -3.80 21.97
CA PHE A 189 2.57 -3.91 22.40
C PHE A 189 2.95 -2.60 23.11
N GLU A 190 3.87 -2.68 24.06
CA GLU A 190 4.20 -1.61 25.02
C GLU A 190 4.56 -0.24 24.39
N ASN A 191 4.78 -0.15 23.07
CA ASN A 191 5.35 1.03 22.40
C ASN A 191 4.44 1.77 21.38
N ASP A 192 3.13 1.48 21.27
CA ASP A 192 2.20 2.09 20.28
C ASP A 192 2.68 2.05 18.80
N PHE A 193 3.72 1.30 18.47
CA PHE A 193 4.34 1.34 17.13
C PHE A 193 3.35 0.96 16.04
N SER A 194 2.59 -0.11 16.25
CA SER A 194 1.54 -0.58 15.33
C SER A 194 0.46 0.47 15.08
N LEU A 195 0.07 1.21 16.11
CA LEU A 195 -0.91 2.29 15.98
C LEU A 195 -0.30 3.51 15.25
N CYS A 196 0.98 3.80 15.47
CA CYS A 196 1.70 4.84 14.71
C CYS A 196 1.81 4.47 13.22
N ASP A 197 2.11 3.21 12.90
CA ASP A 197 2.09 2.70 11.53
C ASP A 197 0.68 2.79 10.94
N ALA A 198 -0.35 2.37 11.67
CA ALA A 198 -1.74 2.43 11.22
C ALA A 198 -2.19 3.84 10.86
N VAL A 199 -1.97 4.81 11.76
CA VAL A 199 -2.28 6.23 11.52
C VAL A 199 -1.49 6.79 10.35
N THR A 200 -0.22 6.37 10.20
CA THR A 200 0.58 6.72 9.03
C THR A 200 -0.04 6.21 7.73
N GLN A 201 -0.43 4.93 7.69
CA GLN A 201 -1.03 4.34 6.50
C GLN A 201 -2.38 5.00 6.18
N PHE A 202 -3.15 5.43 7.18
CA PHE A 202 -4.36 6.24 6.99
C PHE A 202 -4.07 7.61 6.37
N GLU A 203 -3.03 8.33 6.81
CA GLU A 203 -2.62 9.59 6.19
C GLU A 203 -2.21 9.42 4.72
N ILE A 204 -1.48 8.34 4.40
CA ILE A 204 -1.15 7.99 3.01
C ILE A 204 -2.43 7.75 2.20
N CYS A 205 -3.40 7.01 2.76
CA CYS A 205 -4.68 6.77 2.10
C CYS A 205 -5.47 8.07 1.87
N LYS A 206 -5.55 8.97 2.86
CA LYS A 206 -6.22 10.26 2.72
C LYS A 206 -5.58 11.14 1.65
N LYS A 207 -4.24 11.17 1.58
CA LYS A 207 -3.50 11.82 0.49
C LYS A 207 -3.89 11.21 -0.88
N ALA A 208 -3.82 9.89 -0.99
CA ALA A 208 -4.15 9.16 -2.22
C ALA A 208 -5.60 9.43 -2.68
N ILE A 209 -6.55 9.44 -1.75
CA ILE A 209 -7.96 9.79 -1.99
C ILE A 209 -8.08 11.22 -2.52
N LYS A 210 -7.48 12.20 -1.83
CA LYS A 210 -7.54 13.61 -2.23
C LYS A 210 -7.00 13.83 -3.64
N GLU A 211 -5.83 13.27 -3.93
CA GLU A 211 -5.19 13.38 -5.25
C GLU A 211 -6.04 12.70 -6.33
N SER A 212 -6.59 11.52 -6.04
CA SER A 212 -7.46 10.78 -6.97
C SER A 212 -8.77 11.53 -7.24
N ILE A 213 -9.40 12.12 -6.23
CA ILE A 213 -10.60 12.96 -6.39
C ILE A 213 -10.31 14.15 -7.29
N ASN A 214 -9.20 14.85 -7.06
CA ASN A 214 -8.81 16.00 -7.87
C ASN A 214 -8.55 15.62 -9.34
N ALA A 215 -7.85 14.51 -9.56
CA ALA A 215 -7.60 13.98 -10.90
C ALA A 215 -8.89 13.56 -11.60
N LEU A 216 -9.75 12.78 -10.92
CA LEU A 216 -11.03 12.33 -11.45
C LEU A 216 -11.94 13.49 -11.85
N ARG A 217 -12.02 14.54 -11.03
CA ARG A 217 -12.81 15.74 -11.37
C ARG A 217 -12.32 16.45 -12.63
N LYS A 218 -11.01 16.56 -12.84
CA LYS A 218 -10.45 17.14 -14.07
C LYS A 218 -10.72 16.27 -15.29
N ILE A 219 -10.59 14.95 -15.12
CA ILE A 219 -10.90 13.99 -16.18
C ILE A 219 -12.39 14.07 -16.55
N ASP A 220 -13.28 14.16 -15.57
CA ASP A 220 -14.73 14.27 -15.77
C ASP A 220 -15.11 15.48 -16.63
N LEU A 221 -14.53 16.65 -16.32
CA LEU A 221 -14.75 17.88 -17.11
C LEU A 221 -14.33 17.73 -18.58
N SER A 222 -13.32 16.90 -18.84
CA SER A 222 -12.76 16.73 -20.18
C SER A 222 -13.37 15.55 -20.94
N LEU A 223 -13.92 14.57 -20.22
CA LEU A 223 -14.44 13.31 -20.76
C LEU A 223 -15.83 12.98 -20.17
N PRO A 224 -16.86 13.77 -20.50
CA PRO A 224 -18.22 13.59 -19.94
C PRO A 224 -18.84 12.23 -20.27
N ALA A 225 -18.34 11.53 -21.30
CA ALA A 225 -18.76 10.17 -21.63
C ALA A 225 -18.52 9.16 -20.49
N TYR A 226 -17.60 9.44 -19.56
CA TYR A 226 -17.31 8.58 -18.41
C TYR A 226 -17.92 9.10 -17.10
N HIS A 227 -18.77 10.13 -17.16
CA HIS A 227 -19.26 10.83 -15.97
C HIS A 227 -19.84 9.91 -14.89
N LEU A 228 -20.72 8.98 -15.29
CA LEU A 228 -21.33 8.04 -14.35
C LEU A 228 -20.30 7.13 -13.67
N LYS A 229 -19.29 6.65 -14.41
CA LYS A 229 -18.21 5.83 -13.84
C LYS A 229 -17.36 6.66 -12.88
N ILE A 230 -17.04 7.89 -13.24
CA ILE A 230 -16.25 8.78 -12.39
C ILE A 230 -17.01 9.14 -11.11
N LEU A 231 -18.31 9.44 -11.19
CA LEU A 231 -19.14 9.72 -10.04
C LEU A 231 -19.19 8.53 -9.05
N GLU A 232 -19.26 7.30 -9.57
CA GLU A 232 -19.19 6.10 -8.75
C GLU A 232 -17.84 5.97 -8.03
N LEU A 233 -16.72 6.21 -8.75
CA LEU A 233 -15.38 6.21 -8.15
C LEU A 233 -15.23 7.27 -7.06
N LEU A 234 -15.74 8.49 -7.30
CA LEU A 234 -15.74 9.58 -6.32
C LEU A 234 -16.54 9.22 -5.06
N THR A 235 -17.68 8.53 -5.23
CA THR A 235 -18.52 8.07 -4.12
C THR A 235 -17.79 7.03 -3.27
N LEU A 236 -17.13 6.06 -3.89
CA LEU A 236 -16.34 5.04 -3.18
C LEU A 236 -15.18 5.69 -2.41
N LEU A 237 -14.45 6.62 -3.03
CA LEU A 237 -13.38 7.37 -2.38
C LEU A 237 -13.88 8.19 -1.18
N GLY A 238 -15.03 8.86 -1.30
CA GLY A 238 -15.66 9.59 -0.21
C GLY A 238 -16.04 8.67 0.97
N ASN A 239 -16.60 7.50 0.67
CA ASN A 239 -16.95 6.49 1.68
C ASN A 239 -15.70 5.99 2.43
N ILE A 240 -14.63 5.66 1.70
CA ILE A 240 -13.35 5.27 2.31
C ILE A 240 -12.83 6.39 3.22
N HIS A 241 -12.81 7.64 2.75
CA HIS A 241 -12.32 8.77 3.54
C HIS A 241 -13.07 8.93 4.87
N SER A 242 -14.41 8.98 4.83
CA SER A 242 -15.22 9.17 6.03
C SER A 242 -15.05 8.03 7.04
N ARG A 243 -14.80 6.81 6.58
CA ARG A 243 -14.54 5.66 7.46
C ARG A 243 -13.15 5.72 8.09
N ILE A 244 -12.13 6.20 7.36
CA ILE A 244 -10.81 6.49 7.95
C ILE A 244 -10.96 7.54 9.06
N GLU A 245 -11.68 8.63 8.80
CA GLU A 245 -11.92 9.68 9.80
C GLU A 245 -12.62 9.12 11.06
N ALA A 246 -13.65 8.29 10.89
CA ALA A 246 -14.33 7.65 12.02
C ALA A 246 -13.42 6.73 12.85
N LEU A 247 -12.46 6.02 12.20
CA LEU A 247 -11.47 5.22 12.92
C LEU A 247 -10.50 6.10 13.71
N GLU A 248 -9.98 7.17 13.10
CA GLU A 248 -9.10 8.12 13.78
C GLU A 248 -9.78 8.85 14.94
N GLU A 249 -11.08 9.13 14.84
CA GLU A 249 -11.88 9.72 15.91
C GLU A 249 -12.08 8.79 17.11
N SER A 250 -11.94 7.48 16.91
CA SER A 250 -12.03 6.48 17.98
C SER A 250 -10.73 6.26 18.75
N ILE A 251 -9.63 6.90 18.33
CA ILE A 251 -8.31 6.92 19.00
C ILE A 251 -8.29 7.94 20.14
#